data_AF-A0A7W1FVJ7-F1
#
_entry.id   AF-A0A7W1FVJ7-F1
#
_cell.length_a   1.000
_cell.length_b   1.000
_cell.length_c   1.000
_cell.angle_alpha   90.00
_cell.angle_beta   90.00
_cell.angle_gamma   90.00
#
_symmetry.space_group_name_H-M   'P 1'
#
loop_
_entity.id
_entity.type
_entity.pdbx_description
1 polymer ?
#
loop_
_entity_poly.entity_id
_entity_poly.type
_entity_poly.pdbx_seq_one_letter_code
_entity_poly.pdbx_strand_id
1 'polypeptide(L)'
;ILSQDGYLARASNRLGGLEGGMTNGEPVVVSAAMKPISTIAKALRTVDLATGEPTRAFKERADSCAVPAAAVIGESMAAIVLAEAFLEKFGMDNMTDIRAAYNTYTDRVASTGKSH
;
A
#
# COMPACT_ATOMS: atom_id res chain seq x y z
N ILE A 1 -2.02 24.89 -1.33
CA ILE A 1 -3.45 24.51 -1.18
C ILE A 1 -4.24 25.53 -1.99
N LEU A 2 -5.11 25.06 -2.87
CA LEU A 2 -5.98 25.90 -3.70
C LEU A 2 -7.42 25.74 -3.17
N SER A 3 -8.18 26.82 -3.12
CA SER A 3 -9.63 26.72 -2.93
C SER A 3 -10.28 26.51 -4.30
N GLN A 4 -10.96 25.39 -4.49
CA GLN A 4 -11.76 25.09 -5.68
C GLN A 4 -13.14 24.63 -5.22
N ASP A 5 -14.20 25.30 -5.70
CA ASP A 5 -15.61 24.94 -5.46
C ASP A 5 -15.98 24.71 -3.98
N GLY A 6 -15.33 25.44 -3.06
CA GLY A 6 -15.54 25.29 -1.62
C GLY A 6 -14.82 24.09 -0.98
N TYR A 7 -13.79 23.54 -1.64
CA TYR A 7 -12.93 22.49 -1.12
C TYR A 7 -11.44 22.87 -1.20
N LEU A 8 -10.66 22.35 -0.27
CA LEU A 8 -9.20 22.48 -0.28
C LEU A 8 -8.60 21.43 -1.21
N ALA A 9 -8.04 21.87 -2.33
CA ALA A 9 -7.34 21.03 -3.29
C ALA A 9 -5.82 21.22 -3.17
N ARG A 10 -5.04 20.19 -3.54
CA ARG A 10 -3.58 20.31 -3.66
C ARG A 10 -3.20 20.51 -5.12
N ALA A 11 -2.18 21.34 -5.33
CA ALA A 11 -1.63 21.57 -6.68
C ALA A 11 -0.81 20.37 -7.18
N SER A 12 -0.37 19.47 -6.28
CA SER A 12 0.35 18.24 -6.62
C SER A 12 0.22 17.20 -5.50
N ASN A 13 0.39 15.93 -5.85
CA ASN A 13 0.36 14.80 -4.92
C ASN A 13 1.76 14.17 -4.68
N ARG A 14 2.77 15.00 -4.38
CA ARG A 14 4.15 14.51 -4.12
C ARG A 14 4.28 13.73 -2.81
N LEU A 15 3.32 13.90 -1.90
CA LEU A 15 3.26 13.21 -0.62
C LEU A 15 2.55 11.87 -0.71
N GLY A 16 2.07 11.49 -1.91
CA GLY A 16 1.45 10.18 -2.15
C GLY A 16 0.18 9.94 -1.33
N GLY A 17 -0.62 10.98 -1.12
CA GLY A 17 -1.90 10.90 -0.40
C GLY A 17 -1.80 10.87 1.12
N LEU A 18 -0.59 10.95 1.69
CA LEU A 18 -0.36 10.85 3.14
C LEU A 18 0.36 12.09 3.69
N GLU A 19 -0.21 12.68 4.74
CA GLU A 19 0.36 13.81 5.48
C GLU A 19 0.27 13.51 6.98
N GLY A 20 1.39 13.57 7.70
CA GLY A 20 1.40 13.34 9.16
C GLY A 20 0.87 11.96 9.58
N GLY A 21 0.98 10.95 8.70
CA GLY A 21 0.46 9.60 8.95
C GLY A 21 -1.03 9.41 8.65
N MET A 22 -1.73 10.43 8.13
CA MET A 22 -3.15 10.36 7.78
C MET A 22 -3.38 10.54 6.28
N THR A 23 -4.47 9.97 5.78
CA THR A 23 -4.94 10.22 4.41
C THR A 23 -5.37 11.68 4.27
N ASN A 24 -4.91 12.31 3.20
CA ASN A 24 -5.03 13.76 3.02
C ASN A 24 -6.12 14.13 1.98
N GLY A 25 -6.74 13.14 1.35
CA GLY A 25 -7.79 13.28 0.32
C GLY A 25 -7.29 13.09 -1.12
N GLU A 26 -5.98 13.13 -1.36
CA GLU A 26 -5.38 12.78 -2.66
C GLU A 26 -5.23 11.26 -2.82
N PRO A 27 -5.00 10.75 -4.05
CA PRO A 27 -4.70 9.34 -4.26
C PRO A 27 -3.55 8.84 -3.39
N VAL A 28 -3.73 7.69 -2.72
CA VAL A 28 -2.64 7.03 -1.99
C VAL A 28 -1.70 6.38 -3.01
N VAL A 29 -0.45 6.83 -3.04
CA VAL A 29 0.57 6.34 -3.99
C VAL A 29 1.70 5.68 -3.22
N VAL A 30 1.87 4.38 -3.45
CA VAL A 30 2.91 3.56 -2.82
C VAL A 30 3.83 2.99 -3.90
N SER A 31 5.13 3.03 -3.65
CA SER A 31 6.14 2.39 -4.51
C SER A 31 6.96 1.39 -3.71
N ALA A 32 7.17 0.21 -4.28
CA ALA A 32 7.91 -0.87 -3.64
C ALA A 32 9.07 -1.35 -4.51
N ALA A 33 10.18 -1.70 -3.87
CA ALA A 33 11.34 -2.29 -4.53
C ALA A 33 11.37 -3.80 -4.24
N MET A 34 11.25 -4.61 -5.30
CA MET A 34 11.36 -6.06 -5.20
C MET A 34 12.77 -6.49 -5.62
N LYS A 35 13.49 -7.18 -4.73
CA LYS A 35 14.74 -7.85 -5.11
C LYS A 35 14.45 -8.98 -6.13
N PRO A 36 15.37 -9.29 -7.04
CA PRO A 36 15.26 -10.51 -7.85
C PRO A 36 15.08 -11.75 -6.97
N ILE A 37 14.28 -12.72 -7.44
CA ILE A 37 14.13 -14.00 -6.74
C ILE A 37 15.51 -14.65 -6.63
N SER A 38 15.80 -15.22 -5.45
CA SER A 38 17.12 -15.74 -5.08
C SER A 38 17.66 -16.82 -6.03
N THR A 39 16.78 -17.48 -6.79
CA THR A 39 17.15 -18.53 -7.75
C THR A 39 17.57 -17.94 -9.09
N ILE A 40 18.78 -17.39 -9.12
CA ILE A 40 19.37 -16.81 -10.32
C ILE A 40 19.71 -17.93 -11.32
N ALA A 41 19.50 -17.70 -12.62
CA ALA A 41 19.78 -18.68 -13.67
C ALA A 41 21.23 -19.20 -13.66
N LYS A 42 22.17 -18.39 -13.15
CA LYS A 42 23.56 -18.73 -12.89
C LYS A 42 23.72 -19.08 -11.42
N ALA A 43 24.00 -20.35 -11.13
CA ALA A 43 24.22 -20.84 -9.78
C ALA A 43 25.30 -20.01 -9.07
N LEU A 44 24.93 -19.40 -7.95
CA LEU A 44 25.82 -18.63 -7.11
C LEU A 44 26.78 -19.56 -6.36
N ARG A 45 27.98 -19.04 -6.04
CA ARG A 45 28.89 -19.75 -5.12
C ARG A 45 28.24 -19.77 -3.74
N THR A 46 28.17 -20.95 -3.15
CA THR A 46 27.68 -21.19 -1.80
C THR A 46 28.58 -22.21 -1.10
N VAL A 47 28.24 -22.59 0.12
CA VAL A 47 28.95 -23.60 0.90
C VAL A 47 27.99 -24.74 1.18
N ASP A 48 28.47 -25.97 1.09
CA ASP A 48 27.73 -27.14 1.57
C ASP A 48 27.77 -27.15 3.10
N LEU A 49 26.59 -27.09 3.73
CA LEU A 49 26.47 -27.02 5.18
C LEU A 49 26.90 -28.33 5.89
N ALA A 50 26.93 -29.46 5.18
CA ALA A 50 27.35 -30.75 5.74
C ALA A 50 28.89 -30.93 5.70
N THR A 51 29.54 -30.45 4.65
CA THR A 51 30.98 -30.68 4.41
C THR A 51 31.85 -29.45 4.64
N GLY A 52 31.26 -28.25 4.64
CA GLY A 52 31.98 -26.98 4.73
C GLY A 52 32.69 -26.56 3.43
N GLU A 53 32.57 -27.37 2.37
CA GLU A 53 33.28 -27.16 1.12
C GLU A 53 32.53 -26.22 0.15
N PRO A 54 33.24 -25.48 -0.73
CA PRO A 54 32.62 -24.63 -1.73
C PRO A 54 31.76 -25.45 -2.70
N THR A 55 30.48 -25.09 -2.83
CA THR A 55 29.55 -25.69 -3.78
C THR A 55 28.77 -24.63 -4.56
N ARG A 56 27.86 -25.04 -5.44
CA ARG A 56 27.00 -24.14 -6.22
C ARG A 56 25.56 -24.23 -5.72
N ALA A 57 24.88 -23.09 -5.67
CA ALA A 57 23.49 -23.02 -5.24
C ALA A 57 22.57 -23.88 -6.12
N PHE A 58 21.73 -24.68 -5.48
CA PHE A 58 20.71 -25.49 -6.15
C PHE A 58 19.66 -24.60 -6.82
N LYS A 59 19.20 -24.98 -8.02
CA LYS A 59 18.23 -24.19 -8.81
C LYS A 59 16.84 -24.78 -8.66
N GLU A 60 16.03 -24.19 -7.78
CA GLU A 60 14.67 -24.68 -7.44
C GLU A 60 13.55 -24.12 -8.33
N ARG A 61 13.57 -22.83 -8.73
CA ARG A 61 12.58 -22.21 -9.64
C ARG A 61 13.22 -21.25 -10.63
N ALA A 62 12.58 -21.09 -11.80
CA ALA A 62 13.15 -20.38 -12.95
C ALA A 62 12.23 -19.28 -13.52
N ASP A 63 11.47 -18.59 -12.67
CA ASP A 63 10.77 -17.38 -13.13
C ASP A 63 11.79 -16.25 -13.31
N SER A 64 11.84 -15.67 -14.52
CA SER A 64 12.78 -14.60 -14.85
C SER A 64 12.41 -13.27 -14.20
N CYS A 65 11.12 -13.04 -13.92
CA CYS A 65 10.61 -11.84 -13.28
C CYS A 65 9.32 -12.15 -12.51
N ALA A 66 9.26 -11.71 -11.26
CA ALA A 66 8.06 -11.82 -10.41
C ALA A 66 7.49 -10.46 -9.97
N VAL A 67 7.98 -9.37 -10.58
CA VAL A 67 7.50 -8.00 -10.29
C VAL A 67 6.00 -7.84 -10.56
N PRO A 68 5.41 -8.36 -11.66
CA PRO A 68 3.97 -8.26 -11.86
C PRO A 68 3.15 -8.98 -10.77
N ALA A 69 3.58 -10.17 -10.35
CA ALA A 69 2.93 -10.89 -9.26
C ALA A 69 3.09 -10.14 -7.92
N ALA A 70 4.27 -9.56 -7.67
CA ALA A 70 4.50 -8.75 -6.48
C ALA A 70 3.66 -7.46 -6.47
N ALA A 71 3.31 -6.88 -7.62
CA ALA A 71 2.41 -5.74 -7.69
C ALA A 71 1.00 -6.10 -7.20
N VAL A 72 0.45 -7.23 -7.65
CA VAL A 72 -0.88 -7.72 -7.19
C VAL A 72 -0.88 -8.00 -5.68
N ILE A 73 0.20 -8.59 -5.17
CA ILE A 73 0.38 -8.79 -3.73
C ILE A 73 0.44 -7.43 -3.01
N GLY A 74 1.19 -6.46 -3.54
CA GLY A 74 1.30 -5.11 -3.00
C GLY A 74 -0.04 -4.40 -2.91
N GLU A 75 -0.86 -4.46 -3.96
CA GLU A 75 -2.23 -3.93 -3.97
C GLU A 75 -3.11 -4.60 -2.91
N SER A 76 -3.03 -5.93 -2.79
CA SER A 76 -3.78 -6.69 -1.79
C SER A 76 -3.41 -6.30 -0.37
N MET A 77 -2.10 -6.16 -0.10
CA MET A 77 -1.61 -5.74 1.22
C MET A 77 -2.02 -4.31 1.54
N ALA A 78 -1.97 -3.39 0.56
CA ALA A 78 -2.45 -2.02 0.74
C ALA A 78 -3.95 -1.99 1.04
N ALA A 79 -4.76 -2.80 0.34
CA ALA A 79 -6.20 -2.88 0.58
C ALA A 79 -6.52 -3.39 1.99
N ILE A 80 -5.78 -4.38 2.50
CA ILE A 80 -5.94 -4.89 3.88
C ILE A 80 -5.69 -3.78 4.89
N VAL A 81 -4.55 -3.09 4.80
CA VAL A 81 -4.19 -2.02 5.75
C VAL A 81 -5.17 -0.85 5.69
N LEU A 82 -5.62 -0.47 4.48
CA LEU A 82 -6.62 0.58 4.32
C LEU A 82 -7.97 0.18 4.87
N ALA A 83 -8.39 -1.08 4.70
CA ALA A 83 -9.62 -1.60 5.28
C ALA A 83 -9.55 -1.62 6.81
N GLU A 84 -8.42 -2.06 7.39
CA GLU A 84 -8.21 -2.03 8.85
C GLU A 84 -8.32 -0.59 9.40
N ALA A 85 -7.60 0.37 8.81
CA ALA A 85 -7.67 1.77 9.23
C ALA A 85 -9.08 2.38 9.04
N PHE A 86 -9.80 1.97 7.99
CA PHE A 86 -11.18 2.39 7.75
C PHE A 86 -12.13 1.84 8.82
N LEU A 87 -12.04 0.56 9.14
CA LEU A 87 -12.87 -0.10 10.14
C LEU A 87 -12.55 0.40 11.56
N GLU A 88 -11.27 0.68 11.87
CA GLU A 88 -10.87 1.31 13.13
C GLU A 88 -11.55 2.68 13.31
N LYS A 89 -11.72 3.44 12.21
CA LYS A 89 -12.35 4.76 12.23
C LYS A 89 -13.88 4.72 12.25
N PHE A 90 -14.50 3.76 11.56
CA PHE A 90 -15.95 3.77 11.28
C PHE A 90 -16.74 2.59 11.90
N GLY A 91 -16.06 1.66 12.57
CA GLY A 91 -16.67 0.48 13.18
C GLY A 91 -16.45 -0.80 12.36
N MET A 92 -16.77 -1.95 12.95
CA MET A 92 -16.42 -3.28 12.42
C MET A 92 -17.54 -4.33 12.49
N ASP A 93 -18.73 -3.98 12.98
CA ASP A 93 -19.79 -4.97 13.27
C ASP A 93 -20.67 -5.30 12.06
N ASN A 94 -21.19 -4.29 11.36
CA ASN A 94 -22.01 -4.49 10.17
C ASN A 94 -21.94 -3.32 9.19
N MET A 95 -22.19 -3.59 7.91
CA MET A 95 -22.06 -2.61 6.83
C MET A 95 -23.05 -1.44 6.91
N THR A 96 -24.22 -1.63 7.54
CA THR A 96 -25.23 -0.57 7.67
C THR A 96 -24.73 0.52 8.61
N ASP A 97 -24.20 0.12 9.77
CA ASP A 97 -23.69 1.04 10.78
C ASP A 97 -22.41 1.72 10.32
N ILE A 98 -21.51 0.96 9.70
CA ILE A 98 -20.27 1.49 9.10
C ILE A 98 -20.61 2.57 8.06
N ARG A 99 -21.60 2.32 7.20
CA ARG A 99 -22.04 3.28 6.19
C ARG A 99 -22.65 4.54 6.81
N ALA A 100 -23.47 4.39 7.86
CA ALA A 100 -24.05 5.52 8.56
C ALA A 100 -22.97 6.40 9.24
N ALA A 101 -21.98 5.77 9.88
CA ALA A 101 -20.85 6.45 10.50
C ALA A 101 -19.99 7.20 9.47
N TYR A 102 -19.69 6.55 8.34
CA TYR A 102 -18.97 7.15 7.21
C TYR A 102 -19.70 8.37 6.64
N ASN A 103 -21.00 8.25 6.35
CA ASN A 103 -21.79 9.35 5.79
C ASN A 103 -21.86 10.54 6.75
N THR A 104 -22.08 10.28 8.04
CA THR A 104 -22.08 11.32 9.08
C THR A 104 -20.74 12.06 9.13
N TYR A 105 -19.63 11.32 9.01
CA TYR A 105 -18.30 11.90 8.94
C TYR A 105 -18.12 12.77 7.68
N THR A 106 -18.50 12.29 6.50
CA THR A 106 -18.36 13.05 5.26
C THR A 106 -19.21 14.31 5.25
N ASP A 107 -20.44 14.24 5.77
CA ASP A 107 -21.34 15.40 5.86
C ASP A 107 -20.77 16.48 6.80
N ARG A 108 -20.21 16.06 7.94
CA ARG A 108 -19.54 16.96 8.88
C ARG A 108 -18.28 17.60 8.29
N VAL A 109 -17.49 16.86 7.52
CA VAL A 109 -16.29 17.40 6.86
C VAL A 109 -16.68 18.35 5.74
N ALA A 110 -17.70 18.02 4.94
CA ALA A 110 -18.21 18.87 3.87
C ALA A 110 -18.80 20.19 4.41
N SER A 111 -19.48 20.17 5.55
CA SER A 111 -19.97 21.40 6.19
C SER A 111 -18.85 22.28 6.75
N THR A 112 -17.69 21.69 7.06
CA THR A 112 -16.49 22.41 7.53
C THR A 112 -15.64 22.96 6.38
N GLY A 113 -15.60 22.27 5.24
CA GLY A 113 -14.86 22.68 4.03
C GLY A 113 -15.44 23.91 3.33
N LYS A 114 -16.73 24.19 3.53
CA LYS A 114 -17.38 25.45 3.17
C LYS A 114 -16.91 26.59 4.09
N SER A 115 -15.65 26.96 3.99
CA SER A 115 -15.19 28.25 4.50
C SER A 115 -15.93 29.35 3.77
N HIS A 116 -16.32 30.39 4.52
CA HIS A 116 -16.67 31.72 4.02
C HIS A 116 -15.74 32.23 2.93
#